data_AF-A0A971T5W1-F1
#
_entry.id   AF-A0A971T5W1-F1
#
_cell.length_a   1.000
_cell.length_b   1.000
_cell.length_c   1.000
_cell.angle_alpha   90.00
_cell.angle_beta   90.00
_cell.angle_gamma   90.00
#
_symmetry.space_group_name_H-M   'P 1'
#
loop_
_entity.id
_entity.type
_entity.pdbx_description
1 polymer ?
#
loop_
_entity_poly.entity_id
_entity_poly.type
_entity_poly.pdbx_seq_one_letter_code
_entity_poly.pdbx_strand_id
1 'polypeptide(L)'
;MKDLFYRFERYLIRFILITLVSVIVIQGLMTRDSFRLYLSWSERMEGQGIYYPVSRENVSEKLPGKIQSPQASLVISIESFSSLPMADLLVNGRRCKTFENKDVKITVKAGDRLEIDSTRYSFPVKYRIKAVSQNVGFPEVNSSYTANQGIVMIGNVIVK
;
A
#
# COMPACT_ATOMS: atom_id res chain seq x y z
N MET A 1 4.32 37.63 43.70
CA MET A 1 5.17 37.12 42.60
C MET A 1 5.72 35.71 42.84
N LYS A 2 6.14 35.34 44.06
CA LYS A 2 6.69 34.00 44.36
C LYS A 2 5.70 32.84 44.11
N ASP A 3 4.42 33.01 44.45
CA ASP A 3 3.40 31.97 44.21
C ASP A 3 3.10 31.70 42.73
N LEU A 4 3.25 32.72 41.87
CA LEU A 4 3.13 32.52 40.42
C LEU A 4 4.30 31.70 39.89
N PHE A 5 5.51 31.97 40.38
CA PHE A 5 6.71 31.20 40.03
C PHE A 5 6.58 29.72 40.42
N TYR A 6 6.13 29.43 41.64
CA TYR A 6 5.90 28.05 42.09
C TYR A 6 4.80 27.32 41.32
N ARG A 7 3.73 28.03 40.93
CA ARG A 7 2.69 27.45 40.06
C ARG A 7 3.24 27.13 38.67
N PHE A 8 4.00 28.05 38.08
CA PHE A 8 4.65 27.86 36.78
C PHE A 8 5.63 26.69 36.79
N GLU A 9 6.48 26.59 37.82
CA GLU A 9 7.42 25.48 38.00
C GLU A 9 6.71 24.13 38.04
N ARG A 10 5.62 24.03 38.83
CA ARG A 10 4.83 22.79 38.92
C ARG A 10 4.20 22.40 37.59
N TYR A 11 3.74 23.38 36.80
CA TYR A 11 3.22 23.12 35.45
C TYR A 11 4.33 22.74 34.48
N LEU A 12 5.51 23.36 34.57
CA LEU A 12 6.67 23.06 33.73
C LEU A 12 7.12 21.61 33.92
N ILE A 13 7.24 21.16 35.17
CA ILE A 13 7.64 19.77 35.50
C ILE A 13 6.59 18.78 34.98
N ARG A 14 5.29 19.08 35.16
CA ARG A 14 4.21 18.24 34.63
C ARG A 14 4.22 18.18 33.10
N PHE A 15 4.50 19.30 32.44
CA PHE A 15 4.60 19.37 30.99
C PHE A 15 5.75 18.50 30.47
N ILE A 16 6.94 18.59 31.08
CA ILE A 16 8.10 17.76 30.72
C ILE A 16 7.80 16.27 30.92
N LEU A 17 7.14 15.90 32.02
CA LEU A 17 6.72 14.50 32.24
C LEU A 17 5.73 14.03 31.19
N ILE A 18 4.74 14.85 30.84
CA ILE A 18 3.74 14.52 29.81
C ILE A 18 4.41 14.37 28.44
N THR A 19 5.33 15.24 28.06
CA THR A 19 6.04 15.13 26.78
C THR A 19 6.95 13.90 26.74
N LEU A 20 7.65 13.57 27.83
CA LEU A 20 8.44 12.34 27.92
C LEU A 20 7.57 11.09 27.74
N VAL A 21 6.44 11.02 28.44
CA VAL A 21 5.47 9.91 28.31
C VAL A 21 4.91 9.87 26.89
N SER A 22 4.57 11.02 26.30
CA SER A 22 4.05 11.12 24.94
C SER A 22 5.06 10.58 23.91
N VAL A 23 6.36 10.87 24.07
CA VAL A 23 7.41 10.33 23.19
C VAL A 23 7.47 8.80 23.28
N ILE A 24 7.41 8.24 24.48
CA ILE A 24 7.42 6.78 24.68
C ILE A 24 6.18 6.13 24.04
N VAL A 25 5.01 6.75 24.18
CA VAL A 25 3.77 6.27 23.55
C VAL A 25 3.88 6.29 22.02
N ILE A 26 4.39 7.38 21.45
CA ILE A 26 4.58 7.51 20.00
C ILE A 26 5.58 6.46 19.50
N GLN A 27 6.69 6.25 20.20
CA GLN A 27 7.67 5.21 19.86
C GLN A 27 7.04 3.81 19.93
N GLY A 28 6.25 3.52 20.97
CA GLY A 28 5.51 2.27 21.10
C GLY A 28 4.51 2.04 19.97
N LEU A 29 3.83 3.11 19.54
CA LEU A 29 2.90 3.08 18.40
C LEU A 29 3.65 2.87 17.07
N MET A 30 4.77 3.57 16.86
CA MET A 30 5.63 3.41 15.67
C MET A 30 6.30 2.03 15.58
N THR A 31 6.49 1.34 16.70
CA THR A 31 7.05 -0.02 16.72
C THR A 31 6.11 -1.04 16.05
N ARG A 32 4.82 -0.74 15.91
CA ARG A 32 3.90 -1.56 15.11
C ARG A 32 3.86 -0.98 13.71
N ASP A 33 4.23 -1.76 12.69
CA ASP A 33 4.31 -1.46 11.23
C ASP A 33 3.02 -0.92 10.56
N SER A 34 2.24 -0.06 11.21
CA SER A 34 0.90 0.36 10.80
C SER A 34 0.90 1.63 9.97
N PHE A 35 2.04 2.32 9.84
CA PHE A 35 2.13 3.59 9.11
C PHE A 35 2.12 3.45 7.59
N ARG A 36 2.12 2.23 7.03
CA ARG A 36 1.92 2.01 5.58
C ARG A 36 0.47 2.20 5.12
N LEU A 37 -0.51 2.18 6.03
CA LEU A 37 -1.93 2.38 5.70
C LEU A 37 -2.28 3.83 5.37
N TYR A 38 -1.50 4.82 5.80
CA TYR A 38 -1.84 6.23 5.60
C TYR A 38 -1.64 6.70 4.14
N LEU A 39 -0.67 6.12 3.42
CA LEU A 39 -0.38 6.47 2.02
C LEU A 39 -1.52 6.07 1.08
N SER A 40 -2.13 4.90 1.29
CA SER A 40 -3.24 4.45 0.44
C SER A 40 -4.52 5.27 0.66
N TRP A 41 -4.67 5.90 1.83
CA TRP A 41 -5.82 6.74 2.14
C TRP A 41 -5.68 8.13 1.51
N SER A 42 -4.49 8.74 1.55
CA SER A 42 -4.23 10.00 0.84
C SER A 42 -4.38 9.84 -0.68
N GLU A 43 -3.92 8.73 -1.26
CA GLU A 43 -4.05 8.46 -2.72
C GLU A 43 -5.51 8.22 -3.15
N ARG A 44 -6.38 7.77 -2.24
CA ARG A 44 -7.84 7.69 -2.48
C ARG A 44 -8.52 9.06 -2.39
N MET A 45 -7.98 9.97 -1.60
CA MET A 45 -8.50 11.34 -1.43
C MET A 45 -7.97 12.31 -2.48
N GLU A 46 -6.87 11.98 -3.17
CA GLU A 46 -6.33 12.73 -4.31
C GLU A 46 -7.28 12.76 -5.54
N GLY A 47 -8.35 11.96 -5.50
CA GLY A 47 -9.42 12.01 -6.48
C GLY A 47 -9.26 10.91 -7.51
N GLN A 48 -10.35 10.17 -7.72
CA GLN A 48 -10.51 9.40 -8.94
C GLN A 48 -10.44 10.38 -10.11
N GLY A 49 -9.30 10.43 -10.80
CA GLY A 49 -9.26 11.01 -12.13
C GLY A 49 -10.31 10.28 -12.94
N ILE A 50 -11.44 10.96 -13.21
CA ILE A 50 -12.50 10.42 -14.06
C ILE A 50 -11.89 10.28 -15.44
N TYR A 51 -11.35 9.09 -15.73
CA TYR A 51 -11.00 8.69 -17.06
C TYR A 51 -12.33 8.48 -17.78
N TYR A 52 -12.83 9.55 -18.39
CA TYR A 52 -13.95 9.49 -19.32
C TYR A 52 -13.61 8.41 -20.35
N PRO A 53 -14.41 7.34 -20.48
CA PRO A 53 -14.25 6.44 -21.62
C PRO A 53 -14.74 7.21 -22.84
N VAL A 54 -13.81 7.82 -23.59
CA VAL A 54 -14.12 8.30 -24.94
C VAL A 54 -14.54 7.07 -25.73
N SER A 55 -15.78 7.12 -26.21
CA SER A 55 -16.41 6.11 -27.05
C SER A 55 -15.44 5.57 -28.09
N ARG A 56 -15.41 4.24 -28.19
CA ARG A 56 -14.81 3.54 -29.34
C ARG A 56 -15.56 3.96 -30.59
N GLU A 57 -15.00 4.90 -31.32
CA GLU A 57 -15.32 5.09 -32.73
C GLU A 57 -14.08 4.78 -33.55
N ASN A 58 -14.28 3.95 -34.56
CA ASN A 58 -13.24 3.38 -35.40
C ASN A 58 -12.53 4.49 -36.18
N VAL A 59 -11.39 4.98 -35.67
CA VAL A 59 -10.45 5.75 -36.47
C VAL A 59 -9.14 4.98 -36.55
N SER A 60 -8.93 4.38 -37.72
CA SER A 60 -7.68 3.76 -38.12
C SER A 60 -6.63 4.85 -38.33
N GLU A 61 -5.96 5.29 -37.27
CA GLU A 61 -4.72 6.06 -37.37
C GLU A 61 -3.52 5.14 -37.10
N LYS A 62 -2.73 4.94 -38.16
CA LYS A 62 -1.37 4.41 -38.08
C LYS A 62 -0.52 5.37 -37.24
N LEU A 63 -0.35 5.06 -35.95
CA LEU A 63 0.66 5.71 -35.10
C LEU A 63 2.00 4.97 -35.22
N PRO A 64 3.13 5.68 -35.39
CA PRO A 64 4.46 5.09 -35.47
C PRO A 64 4.90 4.61 -34.08
N GLY A 65 5.45 3.39 -34.02
CA GLY A 65 6.17 2.90 -32.84
C GLY A 65 5.29 2.49 -31.67
N LYS A 66 4.83 1.24 -31.67
CA LYS A 66 4.39 0.55 -30.45
C LYS A 66 5.60 0.47 -29.51
N ILE A 67 5.78 1.47 -28.65
CA ILE A 67 6.68 1.37 -27.50
C ILE A 67 6.13 0.20 -26.68
N GLN A 68 6.75 -0.98 -26.82
CA GLN A 68 6.48 -2.11 -25.95
C GLN A 68 6.89 -1.67 -24.55
N SER A 69 5.91 -1.26 -23.74
CA SER A 69 6.11 -1.02 -22.32
C SER A 69 6.74 -2.28 -21.74
N PRO A 70 7.88 -2.20 -21.05
CA PRO A 70 8.57 -3.40 -20.60
C PRO A 70 7.65 -4.17 -19.67
N GLN A 71 7.38 -5.43 -20.00
CA GLN A 71 6.60 -6.30 -19.13
C GLN A 71 7.43 -6.62 -17.88
N ALA A 72 6.85 -6.39 -16.72
CA ALA A 72 7.43 -6.70 -15.43
C ALA A 72 6.68 -7.91 -14.82
N SER A 73 7.41 -8.80 -14.16
CA SER A 73 6.83 -9.94 -13.46
C SER A 73 7.04 -9.80 -11.96
N LEU A 74 5.98 -10.02 -11.17
CA LEU A 74 6.03 -9.97 -9.71
C LEU A 74 5.47 -11.23 -9.10
N VAL A 75 6.03 -11.62 -7.96
CA VAL A 75 5.54 -12.72 -7.12
C VAL A 75 5.19 -12.15 -5.75
N ILE A 76 3.91 -12.27 -5.39
CA ILE A 76 3.37 -11.80 -4.11
C ILE A 76 3.02 -13.02 -3.27
N SER A 77 3.43 -13.03 -2.01
CA SER A 77 3.24 -14.12 -1.06
C SER A 77 2.40 -13.69 0.13
N ILE A 78 1.56 -14.58 0.66
CA ILE A 78 0.83 -14.40 1.91
C ILE A 78 1.68 -14.97 3.05
N GLU A 79 2.04 -14.16 4.05
CA GLU A 79 2.86 -14.62 5.19
C GLU A 79 2.07 -15.56 6.12
N SER A 80 0.84 -15.17 6.46
CA SER A 80 -0.05 -15.88 7.38
C SER A 80 -1.08 -16.70 6.61
N PHE A 81 -0.62 -17.64 5.78
CA PHE A 81 -1.49 -18.44 4.93
C PHE A 81 -2.35 -19.40 5.77
N SER A 82 -3.59 -19.00 6.07
CA SER A 82 -4.63 -19.93 6.51
C SER A 82 -5.20 -20.64 5.28
N SER A 83 -5.70 -21.86 5.45
CA SER A 83 -6.27 -22.75 4.41
C SER A 83 -7.43 -22.19 3.56
N LEU A 84 -7.80 -20.92 3.74
CA LEU A 84 -8.80 -20.16 2.99
C LEU A 84 -8.14 -18.97 2.31
N PRO A 85 -7.62 -19.14 1.08
CA PRO A 85 -7.04 -18.03 0.36
C PRO A 85 -8.16 -17.31 -0.39
N MET A 86 -8.69 -16.25 0.24
CA MET A 86 -9.84 -15.47 -0.24
C MET A 86 -9.44 -14.07 -0.72
N ALA A 87 -8.14 -13.82 -0.91
CA ALA A 87 -7.67 -12.53 -1.42
C ALA A 87 -7.72 -12.50 -2.94
N ASP A 88 -8.15 -11.36 -3.48
CA ASP A 88 -8.06 -11.08 -4.91
C ASP A 88 -7.01 -10.01 -5.16
N LEU A 89 -6.20 -10.24 -6.18
CA LEU A 89 -5.25 -9.27 -6.67
C LEU A 89 -5.89 -8.48 -7.80
N LEU A 90 -5.87 -7.16 -7.68
CA LEU A 90 -6.42 -6.23 -8.65
C LEU A 90 -5.30 -5.46 -9.32
N VAL A 91 -5.42 -5.32 -10.63
CA VAL A 91 -4.57 -4.47 -11.45
C VAL A 91 -5.46 -3.39 -12.05
N ASN A 92 -5.20 -2.12 -11.77
CA ASN A 92 -6.02 -0.99 -12.18
C ASN A 92 -7.51 -1.16 -11.80
N GLY A 93 -7.78 -1.63 -10.57
CA GLY A 93 -9.13 -1.86 -10.05
C GLY A 93 -9.87 -3.08 -10.62
N ARG A 94 -9.24 -3.86 -11.52
CA ARG A 94 -9.82 -5.07 -12.09
C ARG A 94 -9.20 -6.31 -11.48
N ARG A 95 -10.04 -7.25 -11.03
CA ARG A 95 -9.60 -8.56 -10.53
C ARG A 95 -8.82 -9.29 -11.64
N CYS A 96 -7.54 -9.56 -11.37
CA CYS A 96 -6.63 -10.22 -12.31
C CYS A 96 -6.39 -11.67 -11.89
N LYS A 97 -6.11 -11.91 -10.61
CA LYS A 97 -5.91 -13.25 -10.05
C LYS A 97 -6.47 -13.34 -8.64
N THR A 98 -6.85 -14.55 -8.25
CA THR A 98 -7.14 -14.89 -6.86
C THR A 98 -5.94 -15.61 -6.28
N PHE A 99 -5.68 -15.40 -4.99
CA PHE A 99 -4.72 -16.22 -4.27
C PHE A 99 -5.34 -17.60 -4.10
N GLU A 100 -4.99 -18.56 -4.97
CA GLU A 100 -5.33 -19.98 -4.79
C GLU A 100 -4.26 -20.70 -3.96
N ASN A 101 -3.03 -20.21 -4.07
CA ASN A 101 -1.86 -20.70 -3.36
C ASN A 101 -1.25 -19.58 -2.53
N LYS A 102 -0.27 -19.93 -1.68
CA LYS A 102 0.51 -18.97 -0.89
C LYS A 102 1.15 -17.88 -1.74
N ASP A 103 1.58 -18.24 -2.95
CA ASP A 103 2.30 -17.36 -3.87
C ASP A 103 1.47 -17.15 -5.16
N VAL A 104 1.37 -15.90 -5.60
CA VAL A 104 0.73 -15.51 -6.86
C VAL A 104 1.75 -14.77 -7.73
N LYS A 105 1.92 -15.25 -8.96
CA LYS A 105 2.72 -14.60 -10.00
C LYS A 105 1.83 -13.81 -10.94
N ILE A 106 2.20 -12.56 -11.20
CA ILE A 106 1.55 -11.67 -12.16
C ILE A 106 2.53 -11.03 -13.12
N THR A 107 2.01 -10.60 -14.27
CA THR A 107 2.70 -9.75 -15.24
C THR A 107 1.98 -8.43 -15.31
N VAL A 108 2.73 -7.35 -15.19
CA VAL A 108 2.25 -5.96 -15.13
C VAL A 108 3.09 -5.09 -16.06
N LYS A 109 2.61 -3.89 -16.32
CA LYS A 109 3.30 -2.86 -17.11
C LYS A 109 3.67 -1.67 -16.21
N ALA A 110 4.58 -0.84 -16.70
CA ALA A 110 4.86 0.45 -16.08
C ALA A 110 3.56 1.27 -15.93
N GLY A 111 3.35 1.84 -14.75
CA GLY A 111 2.17 2.63 -14.41
C GLY A 111 0.95 1.82 -13.98
N ASP A 112 0.98 0.48 -14.01
CA ASP A 112 -0.13 -0.33 -13.51
C ASP A 112 -0.26 -0.17 -11.99
N ARG A 113 -1.47 0.13 -11.53
CA ARG A 113 -1.81 0.22 -10.11
C ARG A 113 -2.08 -1.16 -9.54
N LEU A 114 -1.35 -1.53 -8.50
CA LEU A 114 -1.48 -2.80 -7.80
C LEU A 114 -2.26 -2.65 -6.49
N GLU A 115 -3.28 -3.49 -6.32
CA GLU A 115 -4.13 -3.54 -5.14
C GLU A 115 -4.41 -4.99 -4.75
N ILE A 116 -4.60 -5.24 -3.47
CA ILE A 116 -5.05 -6.54 -2.96
C ILE A 116 -6.35 -6.32 -2.20
N ASP A 117 -7.41 -6.99 -2.62
CA ASP A 117 -8.68 -7.06 -1.92
C ASP A 117 -8.68 -8.23 -0.95
N SER A 118 -8.68 -7.88 0.33
CA SER A 118 -8.76 -8.82 1.46
C SER A 118 -10.07 -8.67 2.23
N THR A 119 -11.12 -8.09 1.63
CA THR A 119 -12.44 -7.89 2.28
C THR A 119 -13.09 -9.19 2.76
N ARG A 120 -12.74 -10.32 2.13
CA ARG A 120 -13.23 -11.66 2.52
C ARG A 120 -12.52 -12.24 3.75
N TYR A 121 -11.44 -11.61 4.23
CA TYR A 121 -10.78 -12.02 5.47
C TYR A 121 -11.42 -11.35 6.67
N SER A 122 -11.61 -12.12 7.75
CA SER A 122 -12.09 -11.64 9.03
C SER A 122 -10.97 -11.20 9.98
N PHE A 123 -9.70 -11.27 9.56
CA PHE A 123 -8.53 -10.90 10.36
C PHE A 123 -7.46 -10.20 9.50
N PRO A 124 -6.52 -9.46 10.11
CA PRO A 124 -5.41 -8.85 9.40
C PRO A 124 -4.55 -9.86 8.63
N VAL A 125 -4.32 -9.63 7.34
CA VAL A 125 -3.48 -10.49 6.50
C VAL A 125 -2.26 -9.72 6.03
N LYS A 126 -1.09 -10.33 6.18
CA LYS A 126 0.18 -9.76 5.73
C LYS A 126 0.64 -10.39 4.42
N TYR A 127 0.95 -9.52 3.47
CA TYR A 127 1.46 -9.84 2.14
C TYR A 127 2.91 -9.36 2.02
N ARG A 128 3.71 -10.09 1.25
CA ARG A 128 5.11 -9.78 1.00
C ARG A 128 5.45 -9.93 -0.49
N ILE A 129 6.19 -8.98 -1.03
CA ILE A 129 6.76 -9.11 -2.37
C ILE A 129 7.95 -10.07 -2.29
N LYS A 130 7.78 -11.28 -2.81
CA LYS A 130 8.78 -12.36 -2.73
C LYS A 130 9.85 -12.21 -3.82
N ALA A 131 9.44 -11.82 -5.03
CA ALA A 131 10.35 -11.63 -6.15
C ALA A 131 9.78 -10.63 -7.15
N VAL A 132 10.67 -9.91 -7.83
CA VAL A 132 10.36 -9.03 -8.96
C VAL A 132 11.35 -9.28 -10.08
N SER A 133 10.97 -9.00 -11.32
CA SER A 133 11.89 -9.03 -12.45
C SER A 133 12.91 -7.88 -12.36
N GLN A 134 14.08 -8.04 -13.00
CA GLN A 134 15.20 -7.08 -12.91
C GLN A 134 14.84 -5.65 -13.34
N ASN A 135 13.84 -5.51 -14.21
CA ASN A 135 13.33 -4.25 -14.72
C ASN A 135 12.33 -3.56 -13.78
N VAL A 136 12.04 -4.08 -12.58
CA VAL A 136 11.13 -3.43 -11.62
C VAL A 136 11.93 -2.49 -10.71
N GLY A 137 11.55 -1.21 -10.70
CA GLY A 137 11.98 -0.21 -9.72
C GLY A 137 11.09 -0.18 -8.47
N PHE A 138 9.78 -0.39 -8.63
CA PHE A 138 8.83 -0.47 -7.52
C PHE A 138 7.64 -1.37 -7.89
N PRO A 139 7.07 -2.16 -6.97
CA PRO A 139 7.46 -2.35 -5.56
C PRO A 139 8.76 -3.17 -5.38
N GLU A 140 9.44 -2.96 -4.25
CA GLU A 140 10.72 -3.62 -3.93
C GLU A 140 10.54 -5.03 -3.35
N VAL A 141 11.54 -5.90 -3.54
CA VAL A 141 11.59 -7.24 -2.91
C VAL A 141 11.60 -7.10 -1.38
N ASN A 142 10.91 -8.00 -0.69
CA ASN A 142 10.71 -8.03 0.77
C ASN A 142 9.86 -6.89 1.35
N SER A 143 9.34 -5.99 0.52
CA SER A 143 8.33 -5.04 0.97
C SER A 143 7.08 -5.78 1.47
N SER A 144 6.53 -5.33 2.61
CA SER A 144 5.37 -5.95 3.24
C SER A 144 4.18 -5.00 3.35
N TYR A 145 2.99 -5.56 3.23
CA TYR A 145 1.73 -4.84 3.20
C TYR A 145 0.72 -5.60 4.05
N THR A 146 0.04 -4.90 4.95
CA THR A 146 -0.97 -5.51 5.83
C THR A 146 -2.34 -5.00 5.42
N ALA A 147 -3.26 -5.91 5.14
CA ALA A 147 -4.66 -5.59 4.88
C ALA A 147 -5.50 -5.92 6.13
N ASN A 148 -6.23 -4.92 6.62
CA ASN A 148 -7.16 -5.07 7.75
C ASN A 148 -8.60 -5.13 7.20
N GLN A 149 -9.05 -6.32 6.76
CA GLN A 149 -10.43 -6.55 6.30
C GLN A 149 -10.88 -5.59 5.18
N GLY A 150 -9.98 -5.25 4.25
CA GLY A 150 -10.23 -4.25 3.21
C GLY A 150 -9.26 -4.36 2.04
N ILE A 151 -9.28 -3.35 1.17
CA ILE A 151 -8.37 -3.26 0.02
C ILE A 151 -7.10 -2.54 0.46
N VAL A 152 -5.95 -3.18 0.28
CA VAL A 152 -4.63 -2.56 0.47
C VAL A 152 -4.05 -2.19 -0.88
N MET A 153 -3.58 -0.94 -0.99
CA MET A 153 -2.90 -0.45 -2.18
C MET A 153 -1.40 -0.68 -2.03
N ILE A 154 -0.80 -1.34 -3.02
CA ILE A 154 0.65 -1.53 -3.11
C ILE A 154 1.30 -0.29 -3.74
N GLY A 155 0.62 0.28 -4.75
CA GLY A 155 1.04 1.47 -5.49
C GLY A 155 1.22 1.18 -7.00
N ASN A 156 1.73 2.17 -7.73
CA ASN A 156 1.95 2.09 -9.17
C ASN A 156 3.29 1.41 -9.48
N VAL A 157 3.30 0.50 -10.45
CA VAL A 157 4.51 -0.21 -10.86
C VAL A 157 5.46 0.75 -11.58
N ILE A 158 6.67 0.88 -11.06
CA ILE A 158 7.75 1.63 -11.70
C ILE A 158 8.70 0.63 -12.33
N VAL A 159 8.99 0.81 -13.61
CA VAL A 159 9.96 0.01 -14.37
C VAL A 159 11.22 0.84 -14.57
N LYS A 160 12.40 0.21 -14.49
CA LYS A 160 13.72 0.83 -14.70
C LYS A 160 14.03 1.02 -16.17
#